data_AF-A0A933SKC7-F1
#
_entry.id   AF-A0A933SKC7-F1
#
_cell.length_a   1.000
_cell.length_b   1.000
_cell.length_c   1.000
_cell.angle_alpha   90.00
_cell.angle_beta   90.00
_cell.angle_gamma   90.00
#
_symmetry.space_group_name_H-M   'P 1'
#
loop_
_entity.id
_entity.type
_entity.pdbx_description
1 polymer ?
#
loop_
_entity_poly.entity_id
_entity_poly.type
_entity_poly.pdbx_seq_one_letter_code
_entity_poly.pdbx_strand_id
1 'polypeptide(L)'
;MSSNNKLKAITDEIYIAPDAAYNILKDIRRLLRFNPYYEIKNFREIGTDTYELLLRNEANKFEEKQVLRVTSYDADKKISIEYDSNSGMRIMTTFDIQAADKGIKIAAEDNFDLSKISDKEKISEIIDRTIPYWLSQIRSYLKLLEKKTLLNKIKLFYKEKIWLEMSPFGRRVARLILILTALETLLILGILIGYKLLVKY
;
A
#
# COMPACT_ATOMS: atom_id res chain seq x y z
N MET A 1 22.09 -22.63 10.76
CA MET A 1 22.06 -21.22 11.23
C MET A 1 21.32 -20.42 10.18
N SER A 2 20.04 -20.12 10.41
CA SER A 2 19.23 -19.34 9.46
C SER A 2 19.54 -17.85 9.69
N SER A 3 20.17 -17.18 8.73
CA SER A 3 20.30 -15.73 8.78
C SER A 3 18.93 -15.13 8.49
N ASN A 4 18.20 -14.72 9.53
CA ASN A 4 16.95 -13.99 9.38
C ASN A 4 17.26 -12.63 8.74
N ASN A 5 17.00 -12.52 7.44
CA ASN A 5 17.10 -11.25 6.74
C ASN A 5 15.81 -10.48 6.96
N LYS A 6 15.92 -9.50 7.86
CA LYS A 6 14.85 -8.60 8.27
C LYS A 6 15.01 -7.29 7.53
N LEU A 7 13.95 -6.85 6.87
CA LEU A 7 13.84 -5.49 6.38
C LEU A 7 12.93 -4.70 7.28
N LYS A 8 13.34 -3.49 7.63
CA LYS A 8 12.54 -2.56 8.44
C LYS A 8 12.42 -1.23 7.75
N ALA A 9 11.20 -0.70 7.69
CA ALA A 9 10.94 0.68 7.30
C ALA A 9 10.05 1.35 8.34
N ILE A 10 10.18 2.68 8.46
CA ILE A 10 9.43 3.48 9.41
C ILE A 10 8.91 4.71 8.67
N THR A 11 7.66 5.11 8.92
CA THR A 11 7.12 6.37 8.40
C THR A 11 7.61 7.55 9.22
N ASP A 12 7.66 8.73 8.59
CA ASP A 12 7.59 9.98 9.36
C ASP A 12 6.24 10.09 10.09
N GLU A 13 6.12 11.09 10.95
CA GLU A 13 4.91 11.34 11.75
C GLU A 13 3.66 11.60 10.90
N ILE A 14 2.55 11.04 11.37
CA ILE A 14 1.20 11.17 10.81
C ILE A 14 0.28 11.63 11.92
N TYR A 15 -0.42 12.76 11.72
CA TYR A 15 -1.28 13.36 12.74
C TYR A 15 -2.65 12.66 12.77
N ILE A 16 -2.69 11.43 13.28
CA ILE A 16 -3.91 10.65 13.48
C ILE A 16 -3.83 9.90 14.80
N ALA A 17 -4.97 9.63 15.44
CA ALA A 17 -5.00 8.85 16.67
C ALA A 17 -4.54 7.39 16.41
N PRO A 18 -3.76 6.78 17.32
CA PRO A 18 -3.29 5.40 17.18
C PRO A 18 -4.42 4.39 16.95
N ASP A 19 -5.52 4.50 17.70
CA ASP A 19 -6.68 3.61 17.56
C ASP A 19 -7.36 3.72 16.20
N ALA A 20 -7.45 4.95 15.66
CA ALA A 20 -8.05 5.16 14.36
C ALA A 20 -7.21 4.52 13.25
N ALA A 21 -5.88 4.70 13.29
CA ALA A 21 -4.97 4.05 12.34
C ALA A 21 -4.98 2.52 12.50
N TYR A 22 -4.97 2.02 13.73
CA TYR A 22 -5.01 0.60 14.03
C TYR A 22 -6.27 -0.07 13.50
N ASN A 23 -7.45 0.51 13.75
CA ASN A 23 -8.72 -0.04 13.28
C ASN A 23 -8.79 -0.11 11.74
N ILE A 24 -8.15 0.84 11.05
CA ILE A 24 -8.07 0.83 9.57
C ILE A 24 -7.15 -0.28 9.08
N LEU A 25 -5.99 -0.45 9.72
CA LEU A 25 -4.99 -1.43 9.31
C LEU A 25 -5.37 -2.85 9.71
N LYS A 26 -6.23 -3.01 10.73
CA LYS A 26 -6.81 -4.29 11.16
C LYS A 26 -7.67 -4.94 10.07
N ASP A 27 -8.23 -4.16 9.14
CA ASP A 27 -8.81 -4.70 7.91
C ASP A 27 -7.69 -5.22 6.99
N ILE A 28 -7.39 -6.51 7.11
CA ILE A 28 -6.35 -7.19 6.33
C ILE A 28 -6.56 -7.04 4.82
N ARG A 29 -7.80 -7.09 4.34
CA ARG A 29 -8.08 -6.99 2.91
C ARG A 29 -7.68 -5.61 2.41
N ARG A 30 -8.01 -4.57 3.17
CA ARG A 30 -7.59 -3.19 2.88
C ARG A 30 -6.08 -3.03 3.02
N LEU A 31 -5.47 -3.59 4.06
CA LEU A 31 -4.02 -3.54 4.30
C LEU A 31 -3.24 -4.11 3.12
N LEU A 32 -3.61 -5.30 2.63
CA LEU A 32 -2.98 -5.95 1.48
C LEU A 32 -3.16 -5.14 0.18
N ARG A 33 -4.31 -4.49 -0.03
CA ARG A 33 -4.56 -3.63 -1.20
C ARG A 33 -3.70 -2.35 -1.24
N PHE A 34 -3.17 -1.92 -0.10
CA PHE A 34 -2.19 -0.83 -0.06
C PHE A 34 -0.83 -1.23 -0.65
N ASN A 35 -0.52 -2.53 -0.74
CA ASN A 35 0.71 -2.98 -1.37
C ASN A 35 0.66 -2.63 -2.87
N PRO A 36 1.57 -1.79 -3.38
CA PRO A 36 1.52 -1.34 -4.77
C PRO A 36 1.95 -2.42 -5.77
N TYR A 37 2.36 -3.60 -5.32
CA TYR A 37 2.73 -4.72 -6.16
C TYR A 37 1.69 -5.84 -6.16
N TYR A 38 0.71 -5.81 -5.26
CA TYR A 38 -0.28 -6.87 -5.15
C TYR A 38 -1.52 -6.56 -6.00
N GLU A 39 -1.79 -7.44 -6.94
CA GLU A 39 -3.07 -7.55 -7.61
C GLU A 39 -3.83 -8.74 -7.03
N ILE A 40 -4.72 -8.47 -6.08
CA ILE A 40 -5.52 -9.52 -5.43
C ILE A 40 -6.65 -9.93 -6.38
N LYS A 41 -6.58 -11.15 -6.92
CA LYS A 41 -7.58 -11.75 -7.80
C LYS A 41 -8.70 -12.40 -7.01
N ASN A 42 -8.35 -13.13 -5.95
CA ASN A 42 -9.30 -13.76 -5.05
C ASN A 42 -8.84 -13.58 -3.60
N PHE A 43 -9.79 -13.41 -2.70
CA PHE A 43 -9.56 -13.26 -1.27
C PHE A 43 -10.71 -13.95 -0.54
N ARG A 44 -10.38 -14.99 0.23
CA ARG A 44 -11.35 -15.80 0.95
C ARG A 44 -10.86 -16.05 2.37
N GLU A 45 -11.73 -15.83 3.34
CA GLU A 45 -11.50 -16.27 4.71
C GLU A 45 -11.78 -17.78 4.79
N ILE A 46 -10.82 -18.54 5.31
CA ILE A 46 -10.89 -20.01 5.39
C ILE A 46 -10.87 -20.54 6.84
N GLY A 47 -10.72 -19.64 7.81
CA GLY A 47 -10.75 -19.94 9.24
C GLY A 47 -10.56 -18.67 10.06
N THR A 48 -10.57 -18.79 11.40
CA THR A 48 -10.33 -17.66 12.30
C THR A 48 -8.97 -17.03 12.02
N ASP A 49 -8.98 -15.76 11.64
CA ASP A 49 -7.80 -14.98 11.25
C ASP A 49 -6.93 -15.62 10.15
N THR A 50 -7.52 -16.52 9.35
CA THR A 50 -6.79 -17.26 8.31
C THR A 50 -7.43 -17.01 6.95
N TYR A 51 -6.60 -16.59 5.99
CA TYR A 51 -7.05 -16.12 4.68
C TYR A 51 -6.32 -16.86 3.57
N GLU A 52 -7.07 -17.30 2.57
CA GLU A 52 -6.54 -17.77 1.31
C GLU A 52 -6.68 -16.65 0.28
N LEU A 53 -5.60 -16.40 -0.45
CA LEU A 53 -5.61 -15.41 -1.51
C LEU A 53 -4.94 -15.95 -2.78
N LEU A 54 -5.48 -15.52 -3.90
CA LEU A 54 -4.83 -15.63 -5.19
C LEU A 54 -4.40 -14.22 -5.57
N LEU A 55 -3.09 -13.98 -5.63
CA LEU A 55 -2.55 -12.69 -6.04
C LEU A 55 -1.61 -12.83 -7.22
N ARG A 56 -1.49 -11.77 -8.00
CA ARG A 56 -0.36 -11.57 -8.89
C ARG A 56 0.56 -10.53 -8.29
N ASN A 57 1.82 -10.89 -8.11
CA ASN A 57 2.84 -9.97 -7.62
C ASN A 57 3.53 -9.31 -8.82
N GLU A 58 3.30 -8.01 -9.01
CA GLU A 58 3.89 -7.28 -10.13
C GLU A 58 5.41 -7.12 -10.05
N ALA A 59 6.01 -7.31 -8.86
CA ALA A 59 7.45 -7.20 -8.68
C ALA A 59 8.20 -8.39 -9.29
N ASN A 60 7.65 -9.60 -9.17
CA ASN A 60 8.24 -10.83 -9.73
C ASN A 60 7.45 -11.38 -10.94
N LYS A 61 6.29 -10.79 -11.27
CA LYS A 61 5.36 -11.17 -12.35
C LYS A 61 4.65 -12.51 -12.17
N PHE A 62 4.81 -13.17 -11.03
CA PHE A 62 4.19 -14.47 -10.76
C PHE A 62 2.80 -14.32 -10.14
N GLU A 63 1.96 -15.30 -10.47
CA GLU A 63 0.69 -15.54 -9.78
C GLU A 63 0.95 -16.56 -8.67
N GLU A 64 0.54 -16.22 -7.46
CA GLU A 64 0.84 -16.97 -6.25
C GLU A 64 -0.47 -17.18 -5.49
N LYS A 65 -0.72 -18.44 -5.15
CA LYS A 65 -1.72 -18.79 -4.15
C LYS A 65 -1.04 -18.75 -2.78
N GLN A 66 -1.51 -17.89 -1.90
CA GLN A 66 -0.95 -17.75 -0.55
C GLN A 66 -2.01 -18.04 0.50
N VAL A 67 -1.56 -18.63 1.62
CA VAL A 67 -2.34 -18.75 2.84
C VAL A 67 -1.67 -17.90 3.88
N LEU A 68 -2.45 -17.01 4.49
CA LEU A 68 -2.00 -16.07 5.51
C LEU A 68 -2.67 -16.38 6.83
N ARG A 69 -1.92 -16.29 7.91
CA ARG A 69 -2.45 -16.21 9.26
C ARG A 69 -2.17 -14.82 9.81
N VAL A 70 -3.22 -14.14 10.23
CA VAL A 70 -3.13 -12.79 10.78
C VAL A 70 -3.22 -12.86 12.29
N THR A 71 -2.46 -12.02 12.99
CA THR A 71 -2.61 -11.87 14.44
C THR A 71 -2.58 -10.39 14.76
N SER A 72 -3.66 -9.94 15.39
CA SER A 72 -3.83 -8.54 15.79
C SER A 72 -3.65 -8.43 17.30
N TYR A 73 -2.74 -7.57 17.73
CA TYR A 73 -2.45 -7.31 19.14
C TYR A 73 -3.03 -5.95 19.52
N ASP A 74 -4.23 -5.94 20.11
CA ASP A 74 -4.97 -4.71 20.41
C ASP A 74 -4.25 -3.82 21.44
N ALA A 75 -3.54 -4.41 22.42
CA ALA A 75 -2.79 -3.68 23.45
C ALA A 75 -1.58 -2.93 22.86
N ASP A 76 -0.81 -3.61 22.01
CA ASP A 76 0.41 -3.07 21.42
C ASP A 76 0.18 -2.39 20.06
N LYS A 77 -1.08 -2.31 19.60
CA LYS A 77 -1.48 -1.78 18.28
C LYS A 77 -0.64 -2.35 17.14
N LYS A 78 -0.37 -3.65 17.21
CA LYS A 78 0.48 -4.39 16.27
C LYS A 78 -0.34 -5.38 15.45
N ILE A 79 0.05 -5.57 14.19
CA ILE A 79 -0.54 -6.54 13.29
C ILE A 79 0.59 -7.39 12.72
N SER A 80 0.47 -8.71 12.82
CA SER A 80 1.37 -9.69 12.22
C SER A 80 0.65 -10.45 11.12
N ILE A 81 1.33 -10.66 10.00
CA ILE A 81 0.87 -11.48 8.88
C ILE A 81 1.93 -12.56 8.70
N GLU A 82 1.59 -13.79 9.06
CA GLU A 82 2.41 -14.98 8.80
C GLU A 82 2.00 -15.58 7.46
N TYR A 83 2.99 -15.92 6.66
CA TYR A 83 2.81 -16.51 5.34
C TYR A 83 3.13 -18.00 5.43
N ASP A 84 2.32 -18.84 4.80
CA ASP A 84 2.58 -20.28 4.74
C ASP A 84 3.96 -20.55 4.12
N SER A 85 4.69 -21.51 4.69
CA SER A 85 6.05 -21.84 4.26
C SER A 85 6.13 -22.33 2.81
N ASN A 86 5.03 -22.77 2.21
CA ASN A 86 4.96 -23.17 0.81
C ASN A 86 4.59 -22.01 -0.12
N SER A 87 4.21 -20.84 0.42
CA SER A 87 3.63 -19.72 -0.31
C SER A 87 4.62 -18.60 -0.66
N GLY A 88 5.85 -18.99 -1.04
CA GLY A 88 6.90 -18.07 -1.48
C GLY A 88 8.02 -17.86 -0.46
N MET A 89 8.72 -16.73 -0.61
CA MET A 89 9.91 -16.38 0.18
C MET A 89 9.63 -15.55 1.44
N ARG A 90 8.47 -14.90 1.52
CA ARG A 90 8.10 -14.06 2.67
C ARG A 90 7.60 -14.98 3.78
N ILE A 91 8.09 -14.79 5.00
CA ILE A 91 7.71 -15.60 6.17
C ILE A 91 6.72 -14.83 7.03
N MET A 92 7.03 -13.56 7.32
CA MET A 92 6.23 -12.74 8.22
C MET A 92 6.36 -11.26 7.86
N THR A 93 5.26 -10.54 7.91
CA THR A 93 5.22 -9.08 7.85
C THR A 93 4.57 -8.56 9.13
N THR A 94 5.23 -7.64 9.83
CA THR A 94 4.66 -7.00 11.01
C THR A 94 4.50 -5.51 10.77
N PHE A 95 3.38 -4.96 11.23
CA PHE A 95 3.10 -3.54 11.29
C PHE A 95 2.90 -3.14 12.74
N ASP A 96 3.70 -2.19 13.21
CA ASP A 96 3.71 -1.67 14.57
C ASP A 96 3.35 -0.19 14.53
N ILE A 97 2.26 0.18 15.20
CA ILE A 97 1.71 1.54 15.22
C ILE A 97 2.11 2.17 16.54
N GLN A 98 3.12 3.03 16.49
CA GLN A 98 3.71 3.66 17.65
C GLN A 98 3.17 5.07 17.81
N ALA A 99 2.81 5.45 19.04
CA ALA A 99 2.50 6.83 19.36
C ALA A 99 3.75 7.72 19.19
N ALA A 100 3.55 8.94 18.71
CA ALA A 100 4.57 9.97 18.58
C ALA A 100 4.02 11.31 19.09
N ASP A 101 4.91 12.30 19.31
CA ASP A 101 4.58 13.58 19.96
C ASP A 101 3.35 14.28 19.39
N LYS A 102 3.13 14.19 18.07
CA LYS A 102 1.99 14.83 17.39
C LYS A 102 1.10 13.85 16.62
N GLY A 103 1.17 12.55 16.90
CA GLY A 103 0.37 11.54 16.21
C GLY A 103 0.95 10.15 16.31
N ILE A 104 1.28 9.54 15.16
CA ILE A 104 1.85 8.20 15.09
C ILE A 104 3.02 8.08 14.12
N LYS A 105 3.83 7.04 14.35
CA LYS A 105 4.74 6.44 13.37
C LYS A 105 4.33 4.99 13.15
N ILE A 106 4.50 4.51 11.93
CA ILE A 106 4.26 3.11 11.60
C ILE A 106 5.59 2.50 11.24
N ALA A 107 5.99 1.48 11.97
CA ALA A 107 7.12 0.62 11.62
C ALA A 107 6.58 -0.64 10.93
N ALA A 108 7.14 -0.99 9.78
CA ALA A 108 6.87 -2.25 9.11
C ALA A 108 8.16 -3.07 9.05
N GLU A 109 8.07 -4.35 9.39
CA GLU A 109 9.19 -5.29 9.31
C GLU A 109 8.78 -6.53 8.50
N ASP A 110 9.54 -6.85 7.47
CA ASP A 110 9.42 -8.10 6.71
C ASP A 110 10.55 -9.06 7.06
N ASN A 111 10.20 -10.33 7.21
CA ASN A 111 11.12 -11.44 7.34
C ASN A 111 11.02 -12.36 6.12
N PHE A 112 12.17 -12.73 5.55
CA PHE A 112 12.27 -13.56 4.35
C PHE A 112 13.11 -14.80 4.56
N ASP A 113 12.69 -15.90 3.92
CA ASP A 113 13.45 -17.13 3.79
C ASP A 113 14.31 -17.08 2.52
N LEU A 114 15.56 -16.65 2.66
CA LEU A 114 16.49 -16.58 1.53
C LEU A 114 17.01 -17.94 1.06
N SER A 115 16.73 -19.04 1.78
CA SER A 115 17.16 -20.37 1.34
C SER A 115 16.48 -20.81 0.03
N LYS A 116 15.30 -20.22 -0.26
CA LYS A 116 14.50 -20.49 -1.46
C LYS A 116 14.94 -19.71 -2.70
N ILE A 117 16.02 -18.94 -2.61
CA ILE A 117 16.44 -18.00 -3.64
C ILE A 117 17.75 -18.45 -4.27
N SER A 118 17.70 -18.68 -5.58
CA SER A 118 18.88 -18.99 -6.41
C SER A 118 19.66 -17.75 -6.82
N ASP A 119 19.00 -16.60 -7.04
CA ASP A 119 19.61 -15.34 -7.49
C ASP A 119 19.41 -14.22 -6.44
N LYS A 120 20.31 -14.18 -5.46
CA LYS A 120 20.18 -13.33 -4.26
C LYS A 120 20.29 -11.83 -4.55
N GLU A 121 21.07 -11.44 -5.56
CA GLU A 121 21.31 -10.03 -5.88
C GLU A 121 20.09 -9.36 -6.50
N LYS A 122 19.44 -10.00 -7.48
CA LYS A 122 18.20 -9.46 -8.08
C LYS A 122 17.06 -9.38 -7.08
N ILE A 123 17.01 -10.31 -6.14
CA ILE A 123 15.92 -10.38 -5.17
C ILE A 123 16.13 -9.40 -4.02
N SER A 124 17.36 -9.06 -3.64
CA SER A 124 17.67 -7.96 -2.71
C SER A 124 17.01 -6.66 -3.17
N GLU A 125 17.22 -6.26 -4.43
CA GLU A 125 16.67 -5.00 -4.95
C GLU A 125 15.13 -4.96 -4.94
N ILE A 126 14.50 -6.11 -5.19
CA ILE A 126 13.04 -6.26 -5.16
C ILE A 126 12.53 -6.17 -3.71
N ILE A 127 13.17 -6.91 -2.80
CA ILE A 127 12.82 -6.98 -1.38
C ILE A 127 12.94 -5.60 -0.73
N ASP A 128 14.05 -4.89 -0.96
CA ASP A 128 14.36 -3.56 -0.40
C ASP A 128 13.32 -2.50 -0.76
N ARG A 129 12.67 -2.65 -1.92
CA ARG A 129 11.67 -1.68 -2.40
C ARG A 129 10.26 -1.95 -1.87
N THR A 130 9.89 -3.21 -1.65
CA THR A 130 8.49 -3.58 -1.38
C THR A 130 7.90 -2.91 -0.14
N ILE A 131 8.59 -2.98 1.00
CA ILE A 131 8.09 -2.43 2.27
C ILE A 131 8.02 -0.92 2.32
N PRO A 132 9.09 -0.18 1.94
CA PRO A 132 9.02 1.29 1.90
C PRO A 132 7.88 1.81 1.02
N TYR A 133 7.64 1.19 -0.15
CA TYR A 133 6.54 1.59 -1.01
C TYR A 133 5.17 1.25 -0.44
N TRP A 134 4.99 0.07 0.17
CA TRP A 134 3.74 -0.29 0.84
C TRP A 134 3.43 0.68 1.98
N LEU A 135 4.43 0.97 2.81
CA LEU A 135 4.32 1.88 3.95
C LEU A 135 4.02 3.32 3.49
N SER A 136 4.61 3.76 2.39
CA SER A 136 4.31 5.05 1.75
C SER A 136 2.84 5.16 1.29
N GLN A 137 2.24 4.08 0.77
CA GLN A 137 0.82 4.06 0.38
C GLN A 137 -0.10 4.13 1.60
N ILE A 138 0.22 3.39 2.67
CA ILE A 138 -0.49 3.43 3.95
C ILE A 138 -0.45 4.86 4.51
N ARG A 139 0.74 5.45 4.62
CA ARG A 139 0.91 6.83 5.08
C ARG A 139 0.08 7.82 4.26
N SER A 140 0.14 7.71 2.93
CA SER A 140 -0.61 8.60 2.03
C SER A 140 -2.12 8.46 2.21
N TYR A 141 -2.61 7.26 2.57
CA TYR A 141 -4.02 7.06 2.90
C TYR A 141 -4.38 7.67 4.26
N LEU A 142 -3.58 7.44 5.30
CA LEU A 142 -3.85 8.00 6.64
C LEU A 142 -3.79 9.53 6.68
N LYS A 143 -2.89 10.17 5.92
CA LYS A 143 -2.87 11.64 5.76
C LYS A 143 -4.13 12.22 5.12
N LEU A 144 -4.83 11.44 4.27
CA LEU A 144 -6.11 11.89 3.72
C LEU A 144 -7.21 11.90 4.79
N LEU A 145 -7.11 11.02 5.79
CA LEU A 145 -8.06 10.92 6.90
C LEU A 145 -7.86 11.99 7.97
N GLU A 146 -6.62 12.40 8.20
CA GLU A 146 -6.27 13.52 9.10
C GLU A 146 -7.09 14.78 8.77
N LYS A 147 -7.19 15.11 7.48
CA LYS A 147 -7.82 16.35 7.02
C LYS A 147 -9.31 16.14 6.71
N LYS A 148 -10.19 16.52 7.64
CA LYS A 148 -11.66 16.37 7.55
C LYS A 148 -12.40 17.30 6.57
N THR A 149 -11.77 17.74 5.48
CA THR A 149 -12.42 18.61 4.49
C THR A 149 -13.34 17.81 3.55
N LEU A 150 -14.38 18.46 2.99
CA LEU A 150 -15.29 17.83 2.02
C LEU A 150 -14.54 17.26 0.81
N LEU A 151 -13.55 18.00 0.30
CA LEU A 151 -12.69 17.57 -0.79
C LEU A 151 -11.94 16.27 -0.46
N ASN A 152 -11.48 16.11 0.77
CA ASN A 152 -10.77 14.89 1.18
C ASN A 152 -11.72 13.71 1.39
N LYS A 153 -12.96 13.94 1.83
CA LYS A 153 -13.98 12.89 1.85
C LYS A 153 -14.26 12.35 0.44
N ILE A 154 -14.36 13.24 -0.55
CA ILE A 154 -14.52 12.84 -1.96
C ILE A 154 -13.29 12.06 -2.44
N LYS A 155 -12.07 12.54 -2.12
CA LYS A 155 -10.82 11.84 -2.47
C LYS A 155 -10.71 10.47 -1.80
N LEU A 156 -11.14 10.34 -0.54
CA LEU A 156 -11.17 9.07 0.19
C LEU A 156 -12.15 8.10 -0.46
N PHE A 157 -13.36 8.55 -0.77
CA PHE A 157 -14.36 7.75 -1.47
C PHE A 157 -13.82 7.24 -2.81
N TYR A 158 -13.24 8.13 -3.62
CA TYR A 158 -12.59 7.75 -4.88
C TYR A 158 -11.45 6.75 -4.66
N LYS A 159 -10.59 6.99 -3.66
CA LYS A 159 -9.45 6.10 -3.36
C LYS A 159 -9.91 4.72 -2.92
N GLU A 160 -10.96 4.62 -2.11
CA GLU A 160 -11.47 3.34 -1.60
C GLU A 160 -12.22 2.55 -2.66
N LYS A 161 -13.13 3.19 -3.41
CA LYS A 161 -14.00 2.50 -4.36
C LYS A 161 -13.35 2.25 -5.71
N ILE A 162 -12.51 3.16 -6.17
CA ILE A 162 -11.95 3.07 -7.52
C ILE A 162 -10.48 2.68 -7.41
N TRP A 163 -9.67 3.47 -6.72
CA TRP A 163 -8.22 3.29 -6.76
C TRP A 163 -7.73 1.97 -6.14
N LEU A 164 -8.22 1.62 -4.95
CA LEU A 164 -7.82 0.40 -4.26
C LEU A 164 -8.36 -0.87 -4.93
N GLU A 165 -9.43 -0.75 -5.72
CA GLU A 165 -10.00 -1.86 -6.50
C GLU A 165 -9.21 -2.16 -7.77
N MET A 166 -8.57 -1.15 -8.36
CA MET A 166 -7.76 -1.31 -9.57
C MET A 166 -6.48 -2.13 -9.35
N SER A 167 -6.09 -2.85 -10.40
CA SER A 167 -4.78 -3.47 -10.51
C SER A 167 -3.66 -2.41 -10.47
N PRO A 168 -2.44 -2.76 -10.03
CA PRO A 168 -1.36 -1.78 -9.97
C PRO A 168 -0.98 -1.21 -11.35
N PHE A 169 -1.01 -2.03 -12.40
CA PHE A 169 -0.90 -1.57 -13.78
C PHE A 169 -1.99 -0.56 -14.13
N GLY A 170 -3.25 -0.85 -13.80
CA GLY A 170 -4.37 0.07 -13.99
C GLY A 170 -4.15 1.42 -13.30
N ARG A 171 -3.61 1.42 -12.07
CA ARG A 171 -3.27 2.67 -11.34
C ARG A 171 -2.17 3.47 -12.04
N ARG A 172 -1.21 2.84 -12.72
CA ARG A 172 -0.18 3.55 -13.50
C ARG A 172 -0.79 4.20 -14.73
N VAL A 173 -1.59 3.45 -15.50
CA VAL A 173 -2.26 3.97 -16.69
C VAL A 173 -3.22 5.11 -16.33
N ALA A 174 -4.00 4.95 -15.26
CA ALA A 174 -4.90 6.01 -14.78
C ALA A 174 -4.15 7.31 -14.45
N ARG A 175 -2.96 7.23 -13.84
CA ARG A 175 -2.13 8.43 -13.60
C ARG A 175 -1.69 9.09 -14.90
N LEU A 176 -1.26 8.30 -15.88
CA LEU A 176 -0.84 8.84 -17.18
C LEU A 176 -2.00 9.55 -17.88
N ILE A 177 -3.19 8.94 -17.88
CA ILE A 177 -4.40 9.56 -18.43
C ILE A 177 -4.72 10.86 -17.69
N LEU A 178 -4.72 10.86 -16.35
CA LEU A 178 -5.01 12.08 -15.57
C LEU A 178 -3.99 13.20 -15.84
N ILE A 179 -2.71 12.88 -15.99
CA ILE A 179 -1.67 13.86 -16.33
C ILE A 179 -1.90 14.42 -17.73
N LEU A 180 -2.18 13.54 -18.70
CA LEU A 180 -2.46 13.95 -20.08
C LEU A 180 -3.68 14.86 -20.15
N THR A 181 -4.79 14.48 -19.51
CA THR A 181 -6.01 15.28 -19.45
C THR A 181 -5.78 16.63 -18.76
N ALA A 182 -4.95 16.68 -17.72
CA ALA A 182 -4.60 17.95 -17.06
C ALA A 182 -3.81 18.87 -18.00
N LEU A 183 -2.86 18.33 -18.76
CA LEU A 183 -2.10 19.08 -19.76
C LEU A 183 -3.00 19.59 -20.90
N GLU A 184 -3.89 18.75 -21.42
CA GLU A 184 -4.90 19.13 -22.42
C GLU A 184 -5.78 20.27 -21.92
N THR A 185 -6.26 20.18 -20.68
CA THR A 185 -7.09 21.20 -20.06
C THR A 185 -6.33 22.53 -19.94
N LEU A 186 -5.07 22.50 -19.50
CA LEU A 186 -4.22 23.70 -19.41
C LEU A 186 -3.96 24.33 -20.78
N LEU A 187 -3.75 23.52 -21.82
CA LEU A 187 -3.54 24.00 -23.19
C LEU A 187 -4.80 24.70 -23.73
N ILE A 188 -5.97 24.10 -23.54
CA ILE A 188 -7.25 24.71 -23.93
C ILE A 188 -7.48 26.03 -23.18
N LEU A 189 -7.25 26.05 -21.86
CA LEU A 189 -7.35 27.28 -21.07
C LEU A 189 -6.38 28.36 -21.55
N GLY A 190 -5.15 28.00 -21.89
CA GLY A 190 -4.16 28.91 -22.45
C GLY A 190 -4.62 29.54 -23.77
N ILE A 191 -5.18 28.74 -24.69
CA ILE A 191 -5.74 29.22 -25.96
C ILE A 191 -6.92 30.17 -25.71
N LEU A 192 -7.84 29.82 -24.82
CA LEU A 192 -9.01 30.66 -24.50
C LEU A 192 -8.60 32.01 -23.89
N ILE A 193 -7.62 32.00 -22.98
CA ILE A 193 -7.09 33.23 -22.38
C ILE A 193 -6.38 34.08 -23.45
N GLY A 194 -5.53 33.47 -24.27
CA GLY A 194 -4.83 34.16 -25.36
C GLY A 194 -5.78 34.77 -26.38
N TYR A 195 -6.80 34.02 -26.80
CA TYR A 195 -7.85 34.52 -27.68
C TYR A 195 -8.59 35.72 -27.08
N LYS A 196 -9.01 35.62 -25.82
CA LYS A 196 -9.69 36.72 -25.12
C LYS A 196 -8.81 37.98 -25.01
N LEU A 197 -7.50 37.82 -24.81
CA LEU A 197 -6.56 38.95 -24.75
C LEU A 197 -6.35 39.59 -26.12
N LEU A 198 -6.23 38.79 -27.18
CA LEU A 198 -6.03 39.27 -28.55
C LEU A 198 -7.27 39.98 -29.12
N VAL A 199 -8.47 39.47 -28.85
CA VAL A 199 -9.73 40.06 -29.36
C VAL A 199 -10.12 41.35 -28.63
N LYS A 200 -9.51 41.63 -27.47
CA LYS A 200 -9.79 42.84 -26.69
C LYS A 200 -8.91 44.04 -27.10
N TYR A 201 -7.95 43.83 -28.00
CA TYR A 201 -7.15 44.85 -28.69
C TYR A 201 -7.62 44.97 -30.13
#